data_AF-A0A5N5QNC8-F1
#
_entry.id   AF-A0A5N5QNC8-F1
#
_cell.length_a   1.000
_cell.length_b   1.000
_cell.length_c   1.000
_cell.angle_alpha   90.00
_cell.angle_beta   90.00
_cell.angle_gamma   90.00
#
_symmetry.space_group_name_H-M   'P 1'
#
loop_
_entity.id
_entity.type
_entity.pdbx_description
1 polymer ?
#
loop_
_entity_poly.entity_id
_entity_poly.type
_entity_poly.pdbx_seq_one_letter_code
_entity_poly.pdbx_strand_id
1 'polypeptide(L)'
;MSSLLTKYSLHPTLPTDIDRFSPVNWVKVSATPRSAASSCDLSSWDATKRKCTLINPEVALVHPEGAPISFRGKTVSSQQLTETHITLASEILGECESCVAAAAADVTLFLEILGHLASYYVVVHDSKTIVWIAGHRPSSFEDATRAKHDQEYWTHMENFPGPRFSTPEDIRLLKHVLAANAIDALTSDGSTSPMSPEQIQTHLAMLDKFSTEGDVYQTYAIARIWNLILQCRVINNYGTPKARLDRFISITNNPPAFTGGYALLATLMLNTPSAHLGRCSRAWADRIAYSEEWRRFKATNEQEWKQVMYLACVLVIASLLVDKQSSFIFGIPSKTTLLTALASAAIAYYLSNESKNLGNHATDSSMYFSKREENLFGVQKIAITNAAPQALLAWGFILLLITIFNL
;
A
#
# COMPACT_ATOMS: atom_id res chain seq x y z
N MET A 1 24.86 -38.30 -14.48
CA MET A 1 23.81 -37.89 -13.50
C MET A 1 22.69 -37.23 -14.29
N SER A 2 21.43 -37.60 -14.08
CA SER A 2 20.30 -36.90 -14.73
C SER A 2 20.14 -35.52 -14.09
N SER A 3 20.05 -34.47 -14.91
CA SER A 3 19.88 -33.08 -14.48
C SER A 3 18.62 -32.94 -13.62
N LEU A 4 18.72 -32.22 -12.50
CA LEU A 4 17.57 -31.98 -11.62
C LEU A 4 16.51 -31.12 -12.30
N LEU A 5 16.87 -30.30 -13.30
CA LEU A 5 15.91 -29.55 -14.13
C LEU A 5 14.89 -30.48 -14.82
N THR A 6 15.23 -31.74 -15.08
CA THR A 6 14.29 -32.73 -15.65
C THR A 6 13.35 -33.37 -14.63
N LYS A 7 13.62 -33.20 -13.33
CA LYS A 7 12.85 -33.79 -12.22
C LYS A 7 11.89 -32.81 -11.55
N TYR A 8 12.14 -31.51 -11.71
CA TYR A 8 11.34 -30.43 -11.15
C TYR A 8 10.71 -29.60 -12.27
N SER A 9 9.44 -29.24 -12.09
CA SER A 9 8.79 -28.24 -12.94
C SER A 9 9.20 -26.86 -12.48
N LEU A 10 9.95 -26.14 -13.31
CA LEU A 10 10.41 -24.79 -13.00
C LEU A 10 9.25 -23.80 -13.12
N HIS A 11 9.04 -23.01 -12.07
CA HIS A 11 8.03 -21.98 -12.02
C HIS A 11 8.70 -20.60 -11.87
N PRO A 12 8.85 -19.84 -12.96
CA PRO A 12 9.38 -18.49 -12.85
C PRO A 12 8.39 -17.61 -12.09
N THR A 13 8.85 -16.97 -11.02
CA THR A 13 8.00 -16.13 -10.15
C THR A 13 8.59 -14.73 -9.98
N LEU A 14 7.80 -13.80 -9.46
CA LEU A 14 8.26 -12.46 -9.09
C LEU A 14 8.46 -12.37 -7.57
N PRO A 15 9.41 -11.54 -7.10
CA PRO A 15 9.51 -11.21 -5.67
C PRO A 15 8.20 -10.76 -5.02
N THR A 16 7.36 -10.02 -5.75
CA THR A 16 6.04 -9.54 -5.28
C THR A 16 4.99 -10.65 -5.18
N ASP A 17 5.15 -11.77 -5.89
CA ASP A 17 4.20 -12.90 -5.86
C ASP A 17 4.42 -13.81 -4.64
N ILE A 18 5.50 -13.59 -3.88
CA ILE A 18 5.88 -14.41 -2.74
C ILE A 18 5.17 -13.91 -1.50
N ASP A 19 4.24 -14.72 -1.00
CA ASP A 19 3.61 -14.48 0.29
C ASP A 19 4.55 -14.92 1.43
N ARG A 20 5.38 -13.98 1.89
CA ARG A 20 6.24 -14.19 3.05
C ARG A 20 5.50 -14.22 4.40
N PHE A 21 4.23 -13.79 4.44
CA PHE A 21 3.44 -13.69 5.66
C PHE A 21 2.64 -14.95 5.95
N SER A 22 2.38 -15.76 4.94
CA SER A 22 1.87 -17.11 5.13
C SER A 22 2.93 -17.98 5.80
N PRO A 23 2.62 -18.62 6.95
CA PRO A 23 3.54 -19.56 7.55
C PRO A 23 3.80 -20.70 6.56
N VAL A 24 5.05 -20.81 6.11
CA VAL A 24 5.45 -21.93 5.26
C VAL A 24 5.27 -23.20 6.11
N ASN A 25 4.31 -24.04 5.72
CA ASN A 25 4.17 -25.36 6.32
C ASN A 25 5.48 -26.10 6.02
N TRP A 26 6.32 -26.29 7.04
CA TRP A 26 7.54 -27.07 6.95
C TRP A 26 7.18 -28.48 6.47
N VAL A 27 7.27 -28.72 5.16
CA VAL A 27 7.28 -30.08 4.66
C VAL A 27 8.59 -30.64 5.18
N LYS A 28 8.52 -31.54 6.16
CA LYS A 28 9.66 -32.38 6.54
C LYS A 28 10.11 -33.09 5.27
N VAL A 29 11.12 -32.54 4.59
CA VAL A 29 11.92 -33.31 3.67
C VAL A 29 12.53 -34.40 4.53
N SER A 30 12.16 -35.65 4.25
CA SER A 30 12.58 -36.82 5.01
C SER A 30 14.09 -37.02 4.87
N ALA A 31 14.86 -36.29 5.67
CA ALA A 31 16.27 -36.55 5.91
C ALA A 31 16.45 -36.49 7.43
N THR A 32 16.73 -37.66 8.01
CA THR A 32 17.01 -37.85 9.42
C THR A 32 18.14 -36.91 9.88
N PRO A 33 17.93 -36.04 10.88
CA PRO A 33 18.98 -35.16 11.37
C PRO A 33 19.91 -35.95 12.28
N ARG A 34 21.21 -35.97 11.95
CA ARG A 34 22.26 -36.26 12.94
C ARG A 34 22.50 -34.98 13.73
N SER A 35 22.24 -35.05 15.03
CA SER A 35 22.51 -33.98 15.98
C SER A 35 24.01 -33.70 16.07
N ALA A 36 24.37 -32.43 15.99
CA ALA A 36 25.57 -31.90 16.64
C ALA A 36 25.25 -30.45 17.05
N ALA A 37 24.91 -30.29 18.32
CA ALA A 37 24.91 -28.97 18.95
C ALA A 37 26.37 -28.55 19.13
N SER A 38 26.73 -27.36 18.66
CA SER A 38 27.86 -26.64 19.22
C SER A 38 27.59 -25.15 19.18
N SER A 39 27.50 -24.56 20.37
CA SER A 39 27.55 -23.13 20.64
C SER A 39 28.73 -22.47 19.92
N CYS A 40 28.49 -21.35 19.23
CA CYS A 40 29.58 -20.46 18.78
C CYS A 40 29.40 -19.07 19.38
N ASP A 41 30.47 -18.66 20.05
CA ASP A 41 30.67 -17.41 20.78
C ASP A 41 30.87 -16.25 19.80
N LEU A 42 30.24 -15.11 20.10
CA LEU A 42 30.06 -13.96 19.20
C LEU A 42 31.18 -12.91 19.33
N SER A 43 32.44 -13.33 19.46
CA SER A 43 33.54 -12.43 19.89
C SER A 43 34.75 -12.31 18.96
N SER A 44 34.70 -12.74 17.69
CA SER A 44 35.82 -12.48 16.76
C SER A 44 35.36 -12.09 15.36
N TRP A 45 35.03 -10.80 15.20
CA TRP A 45 34.90 -10.16 13.89
C TRP A 45 36.15 -9.31 13.65
N ASP A 46 37.05 -9.78 12.77
CA ASP A 46 38.28 -9.08 12.41
C ASP A 46 38.11 -8.36 11.05
N ALA A 47 38.17 -7.04 11.09
CA ALA A 47 37.63 -6.12 10.08
C ALA A 47 38.56 -5.86 8.86
N THR A 48 39.56 -6.70 8.58
CA THR A 48 40.65 -6.31 7.65
C THR A 48 40.88 -7.22 6.44
N LYS A 49 40.04 -8.23 6.16
CA LYS A 49 40.23 -9.09 4.96
C LYS A 49 39.02 -9.12 4.04
N ARG A 50 39.05 -8.27 3.01
CA ARG A 50 38.21 -8.38 1.80
C ARG A 50 38.62 -9.62 0.99
N LYS A 51 38.11 -10.79 1.38
CA LYS A 51 37.91 -12.00 0.55
C LYS A 51 37.29 -13.07 1.45
N CYS A 52 35.96 -13.17 1.46
CA CYS A 52 35.28 -14.34 2.02
C CYS A 52 35.64 -15.54 1.14
N THR A 53 36.52 -16.39 1.66
CA THR A 53 36.82 -17.68 1.06
C THR A 53 35.66 -18.59 1.45
N LEU A 54 34.76 -18.82 0.50
CA LEU A 54 33.52 -19.60 0.63
C LEU A 54 33.81 -21.04 1.08
N ILE A 55 33.63 -21.31 2.37
CA ILE A 55 33.30 -22.63 2.91
C ILE A 55 32.06 -22.37 3.79
N ASN A 56 30.91 -22.11 3.16
CA ASN A 56 29.75 -21.57 3.88
C ASN A 56 28.88 -22.68 4.48
N PRO A 57 28.80 -22.81 5.82
CA PRO A 57 27.65 -23.43 6.45
C PRO A 57 26.37 -22.65 6.09
N GLU A 58 25.23 -23.33 6.10
CA GLU A 58 23.92 -22.68 6.03
C GLU A 58 23.84 -21.64 7.16
N VAL A 59 23.55 -20.38 6.80
CA VAL A 59 23.31 -19.34 7.80
C VAL A 59 21.82 -19.07 7.78
N ALA A 60 21.16 -19.49 8.85
CA ALA A 60 19.80 -19.07 9.15
C ALA A 60 19.87 -17.70 9.83
N LEU A 61 19.20 -16.72 9.23
CA LEU A 61 19.06 -15.38 9.77
C LEU A 61 17.59 -15.14 10.10
N VAL A 62 17.34 -14.36 11.15
CA VAL A 62 15.99 -13.91 11.46
C VAL A 62 15.75 -12.60 10.71
N HIS A 63 14.77 -12.60 9.81
CA HIS A 63 14.29 -11.41 9.13
C HIS A 63 13.90 -10.34 10.16
N PRO A 64 14.07 -9.03 9.90
CA PRO A 64 13.66 -7.98 10.84
C PRO A 64 12.19 -8.03 11.30
N GLU A 65 11.31 -8.69 10.54
CA GLU A 65 9.90 -8.94 10.92
C GLU A 65 9.68 -10.23 11.71
N GLY A 66 10.72 -11.06 11.92
CA GLY A 66 10.71 -12.21 12.83
C GLY A 66 10.72 -13.59 12.16
N ALA A 67 10.48 -13.70 10.85
CA ALA A 67 10.52 -14.99 10.14
C ALA A 67 11.97 -15.45 9.85
N PRO A 68 12.28 -16.75 9.89
CA PRO A 68 13.58 -17.24 9.47
C PRO A 68 13.75 -17.14 7.96
N ILE A 69 14.94 -16.75 7.52
CA ILE A 69 15.40 -16.80 6.13
C ILE A 69 16.72 -17.55 6.06
N SER A 70 16.88 -18.37 5.03
CA SER A 70 18.07 -19.19 4.84
C SER A 70 18.87 -18.67 3.67
N PHE A 71 20.19 -18.60 3.84
CA PHE A 71 21.10 -18.31 2.73
C PHE A 71 22.30 -19.26 2.73
N ARG A 72 22.70 -19.65 1.51
CA ARG A 72 23.89 -20.47 1.29
C ARG A 72 24.48 -20.17 -0.08
N GLY A 73 25.72 -19.67 -0.09
CA GLY A 73 26.36 -19.19 -1.31
C GLY A 73 25.56 -18.03 -1.92
N LYS A 74 25.11 -18.20 -3.16
CA LYS A 74 24.27 -17.23 -3.89
C LYS A 74 22.76 -17.52 -3.79
N THR A 75 22.37 -18.54 -3.03
CA THR A 75 20.97 -18.98 -2.95
C THR A 75 20.31 -18.51 -1.67
N VAL A 76 19.09 -18.00 -1.79
CA VAL A 76 18.21 -17.64 -0.68
C VAL A 76 16.88 -18.38 -0.76
N SER A 77 16.28 -18.63 0.40
CA SER A 77 14.95 -19.21 0.49
C SER A 77 14.25 -18.82 1.80
N SER A 78 12.93 -18.88 1.79
CA SER A 78 12.08 -18.93 2.99
C SER A 78 12.12 -20.30 3.67
N GLN A 79 12.62 -21.33 2.98
CA GLN A 79 12.77 -22.70 3.47
C GLN A 79 14.20 -23.01 3.91
N GLN A 80 14.39 -24.14 4.60
CA GLN A 80 15.73 -24.63 4.88
C GLN A 80 16.42 -25.12 3.60
N LEU A 81 17.67 -24.71 3.38
CA LEU A 81 18.41 -25.02 2.15
C LEU A 81 19.08 -26.38 2.22
N THR A 82 18.52 -27.36 1.51
CA THR A 82 19.11 -28.71 1.34
C THR A 82 20.09 -28.78 0.17
N GLU A 83 20.89 -29.84 0.07
CA GLU A 83 21.78 -30.08 -1.10
C GLU A 83 21.03 -30.10 -2.44
N THR A 84 19.76 -30.54 -2.44
CA THR A 84 18.90 -30.49 -3.62
C THR A 84 18.66 -29.06 -4.08
N HIS A 85 18.42 -28.13 -3.14
CA HIS A 85 18.27 -26.72 -3.46
C HIS A 85 19.54 -26.16 -4.08
N ILE A 86 20.71 -26.47 -3.51
CA ILE A 86 22.00 -25.94 -3.99
C ILE A 86 22.36 -26.50 -5.37
N THR A 87 22.10 -27.78 -5.61
CA THR A 87 22.34 -28.41 -6.91
C THR A 87 21.43 -27.82 -7.98
N LEU A 88 20.12 -27.74 -7.70
CA LEU A 88 19.15 -27.15 -8.63
C LEU A 88 19.43 -25.67 -8.88
N ALA A 89 19.79 -24.92 -7.84
CA ALA A 89 20.19 -23.52 -7.94
C ALA A 89 21.40 -23.32 -8.87
N SER A 90 22.39 -24.21 -8.77
CA SER A 90 23.58 -24.16 -9.63
C SER A 90 23.23 -24.45 -11.10
N GLU A 91 22.33 -25.42 -11.35
CA GLU A 91 21.84 -25.70 -12.71
C GLU A 91 21.05 -24.50 -13.28
N ILE A 92 20.15 -23.89 -12.50
CA ILE A 92 19.40 -22.68 -12.91
C ILE A 92 20.34 -21.51 -13.19
N LEU A 93 21.33 -21.28 -12.32
CA LEU A 93 22.31 -20.22 -12.51
C LEU A 93 23.15 -20.43 -13.78
N GLY A 94 23.53 -21.66 -14.11
CA GLY A 94 24.26 -21.96 -15.36
C GLY A 94 23.45 -21.66 -16.62
N GLU A 95 22.16 -22.01 -16.64
CA GLU A 95 21.25 -21.65 -17.74
C GLU A 95 20.99 -20.14 -17.80
N CYS A 96 20.89 -19.49 -16.63
CA CYS A 96 20.76 -18.04 -16.53
C CYS A 96 22.04 -17.30 -16.94
N GLU A 97 23.25 -17.81 -16.71
CA GLU A 97 24.52 -17.19 -17.16
C GLU A 97 24.57 -17.05 -18.69
N SER A 98 23.94 -17.97 -19.42
CA SER A 98 23.74 -17.82 -20.87
C SER A 98 22.89 -16.58 -21.23
N CYS A 99 22.04 -16.14 -20.30
CA CYS A 99 21.21 -14.93 -20.41
C CYS A 99 21.86 -13.70 -19.74
N VAL A 100 22.65 -13.91 -18.68
CA VAL A 100 23.35 -12.92 -17.87
C VAL A 100 24.78 -12.86 -18.37
N ALA A 101 25.01 -12.08 -19.42
CA ALA A 101 26.23 -12.02 -20.23
C ALA A 101 27.55 -11.64 -19.51
N ALA A 102 27.62 -11.66 -18.18
CA ALA A 102 28.81 -11.38 -17.40
C ALA A 102 29.00 -12.44 -16.30
N ALA A 103 29.95 -13.35 -16.51
CA ALA A 103 30.41 -14.35 -15.53
C ALA A 103 31.04 -13.75 -14.24
N ALA A 104 30.90 -12.44 -14.02
CA ALA A 104 31.36 -11.69 -12.86
C ALA A 104 30.25 -10.86 -12.18
N ALA A 105 29.00 -10.95 -12.64
CA ALA A 105 27.89 -10.22 -12.03
C ALA A 105 27.62 -10.74 -10.62
N ASP A 106 27.44 -9.81 -9.67
CA ASP A 106 26.99 -10.18 -8.33
C ASP A 106 25.48 -10.47 -8.37
N VAL A 107 25.13 -11.73 -8.06
CA VAL A 107 23.80 -12.29 -8.26
C VAL A 107 23.35 -13.09 -7.05
N THR A 108 22.04 -13.02 -6.80
CA THR A 108 21.34 -13.83 -5.80
C THR A 108 20.20 -14.59 -6.48
N LEU A 109 20.10 -15.90 -6.25
CA LEU A 109 18.98 -16.73 -6.69
C LEU A 109 18.04 -16.96 -5.52
N PHE A 110 16.76 -16.67 -5.70
CA PHE A 110 15.72 -17.22 -4.84
C PHE A 110 15.25 -18.57 -5.37
N LEU A 111 15.07 -19.52 -4.45
CA LEU A 111 14.53 -20.84 -4.78
C LEU A 111 13.62 -21.35 -3.65
N GLU A 112 12.43 -21.79 -4.03
CA GLU A 112 11.50 -22.49 -3.16
C GLU A 112 11.01 -23.79 -3.83
N ILE A 113 11.02 -24.91 -3.11
CA ILE A 113 10.59 -26.20 -3.65
C ILE A 113 9.33 -26.65 -2.91
N LEU A 114 8.25 -26.88 -3.66
CA LEU A 114 7.00 -27.45 -3.15
C LEU A 114 6.65 -28.70 -3.95
N GLY A 115 6.96 -29.88 -3.39
CA GLY A 115 6.80 -31.15 -4.08
C GLY A 115 7.72 -31.23 -5.31
N HIS A 116 7.13 -31.19 -6.50
CA HIS A 116 7.86 -31.16 -7.78
C HIS A 116 7.95 -29.77 -8.42
N LEU A 117 7.33 -28.75 -7.81
CA LEU A 117 7.37 -27.38 -8.32
C LEU A 117 8.55 -26.65 -7.70
N ALA A 118 9.37 -26.00 -8.53
CA ALA A 118 10.50 -25.19 -8.10
C ALA A 118 10.28 -23.74 -8.52
N SER A 119 9.85 -22.90 -7.58
CA SER A 119 9.63 -21.47 -7.79
C SER A 119 10.96 -20.73 -7.69
N TYR A 120 11.29 -19.91 -8.69
CA TYR A 120 12.60 -19.25 -8.73
C TYR A 120 12.58 -17.89 -9.44
N TYR A 121 13.59 -17.07 -9.11
CA TYR A 121 14.02 -15.92 -9.88
C TYR A 121 15.48 -15.60 -9.56
N VAL A 122 16.17 -14.92 -10.48
CA VAL A 122 17.55 -14.46 -10.30
C VAL A 122 17.59 -12.95 -10.20
N VAL A 123 18.34 -12.44 -9.23
CA VAL A 123 18.60 -11.02 -9.01
C VAL A 123 19.98 -10.69 -9.53
N VAL A 124 20.08 -9.67 -10.37
CA VAL A 124 21.35 -9.07 -10.79
C VAL A 124 21.49 -7.74 -10.09
N HIS A 125 22.39 -7.65 -9.11
CA HIS A 125 22.45 -6.51 -8.21
C HIS A 125 23.11 -5.27 -8.83
N ASP A 126 24.02 -5.45 -9.79
CA ASP A 126 24.70 -4.33 -10.46
C ASP A 126 23.73 -3.51 -11.33
N SER A 127 22.81 -4.18 -12.02
CA SER A 127 21.74 -3.56 -12.81
C SER A 127 20.46 -3.30 -12.01
N LYS A 128 20.34 -3.90 -10.82
CA LYS A 128 19.12 -3.92 -9.97
C LYS A 128 17.91 -4.46 -10.72
N THR A 129 18.07 -5.62 -11.35
CA THR A 129 17.02 -6.24 -12.18
C THR A 129 16.79 -7.69 -11.80
N ILE A 130 15.56 -8.16 -12.01
CA ILE A 130 15.20 -9.57 -11.94
C ILE A 130 15.26 -10.19 -13.34
N VAL A 131 15.81 -11.41 -13.42
CA VAL A 131 15.95 -12.20 -14.63
C VAL A 131 15.57 -13.66 -14.38
N TRP A 132 15.30 -14.37 -15.47
CA TRP A 132 14.92 -15.79 -15.48
C TRP A 132 15.69 -16.50 -16.60
N ILE A 133 15.59 -17.83 -16.65
CA ILE A 133 16.09 -18.62 -17.77
C ILE A 133 15.42 -18.13 -19.06
N ALA A 134 16.14 -18.15 -20.18
CA ALA A 134 15.60 -17.75 -21.49
C ALA A 134 14.26 -18.44 -21.78
N GLY A 135 13.28 -17.67 -22.26
CA GLY A 135 11.93 -18.15 -22.57
C GLY A 135 11.04 -18.46 -21.36
N HIS A 136 11.53 -18.32 -20.13
CA HIS A 136 10.77 -18.56 -18.89
C HIS A 136 10.40 -17.25 -18.19
N ARG A 137 10.32 -16.12 -18.91
CA ARG A 137 9.87 -14.87 -18.29
C ARG A 137 8.37 -14.97 -17.98
N PRO A 138 7.90 -14.57 -16.78
CA PRO A 138 6.46 -14.49 -16.50
C PRO A 138 5.76 -13.53 -17.47
N SER A 139 4.58 -13.90 -17.97
CA SER A 139 3.81 -13.09 -18.92
C SER A 139 3.41 -11.72 -18.33
N SER A 140 3.19 -11.66 -17.02
CA SER A 140 2.93 -10.41 -16.28
C SER A 140 4.09 -9.41 -16.33
N PHE A 141 5.27 -9.82 -16.81
CA PHE A 141 6.50 -9.04 -16.81
C PHE A 141 7.09 -8.82 -18.22
N GLU A 142 6.40 -9.22 -19.29
CA GLU A 142 6.89 -9.05 -20.68
C GLU A 142 7.09 -7.57 -21.06
N ASP A 143 6.15 -6.70 -20.69
CA ASP A 143 6.17 -5.25 -20.94
C ASP A 143 6.48 -4.43 -19.68
N ALA A 144 7.25 -5.00 -18.75
CA ALA A 144 7.55 -4.35 -17.48
C ALA A 144 8.30 -3.03 -17.67
N THR A 145 7.81 -1.97 -17.04
CA THR A 145 8.50 -0.67 -17.03
C THR A 145 9.78 -0.74 -16.19
N ARG A 146 10.68 0.23 -16.36
CA ARG A 146 11.87 0.33 -15.51
C ARG A 146 11.51 0.42 -14.02
N ALA A 147 10.46 1.16 -13.68
CA ALA A 147 9.96 1.25 -12.31
C ALA A 147 9.52 -0.11 -11.75
N LYS A 148 8.93 -0.97 -12.58
CA LYS A 148 8.53 -2.33 -12.18
C LYS A 148 9.74 -3.24 -11.96
N HIS A 149 10.79 -3.15 -12.79
CA HIS A 149 12.06 -3.84 -12.53
C HIS A 149 12.69 -3.41 -11.20
N ASP A 150 12.79 -2.11 -10.97
CA ASP A 150 13.34 -1.58 -9.72
C ASP A 150 12.48 -2.01 -8.52
N GLN A 151 11.14 -2.04 -8.66
CA GLN A 151 10.22 -2.50 -7.61
C GLN A 151 10.50 -3.96 -7.21
N GLU A 152 10.61 -4.87 -8.18
CA GLU A 152 10.87 -6.27 -7.86
C GLU A 152 12.25 -6.47 -7.22
N TYR A 153 13.26 -5.70 -7.66
CA TYR A 153 14.57 -5.71 -7.01
C TYR A 153 14.48 -5.30 -5.53
N TRP A 154 13.85 -4.16 -5.24
CA TRP A 154 13.71 -3.69 -3.86
C TRP A 154 12.76 -4.56 -3.03
N THR A 155 11.80 -5.24 -3.66
CA THR A 155 10.97 -6.25 -2.99
C THR A 155 11.81 -7.47 -2.59
N HIS A 156 12.74 -7.91 -3.45
CA HIS A 156 13.71 -8.93 -3.05
C HIS A 156 14.59 -8.47 -1.89
N MET A 157 15.16 -7.25 -1.95
CA MET A 157 15.98 -6.70 -0.87
C MET A 157 15.19 -6.55 0.44
N GLU A 158 13.88 -6.32 0.36
CA GLU A 158 12.99 -6.30 1.53
C GLU A 158 12.75 -7.72 2.07
N ASN A 159 12.48 -8.70 1.20
CA ASN A 159 12.20 -10.08 1.60
C ASN A 159 13.46 -10.81 2.13
N PHE A 160 14.62 -10.54 1.53
CA PHE A 160 15.90 -11.21 1.80
C PHE A 160 17.04 -10.19 2.02
N PRO A 161 17.00 -9.40 3.10
CA PRO A 161 17.98 -8.33 3.37
C PRO A 161 19.38 -8.82 3.79
N GLY A 162 19.59 -10.14 3.90
CA GLY A 162 20.73 -10.78 4.57
C GLY A 162 21.93 -11.30 3.74
N PRO A 163 21.88 -11.53 2.41
CA PRO A 163 23.05 -11.97 1.63
C PRO A 163 23.87 -10.82 1.03
N ARG A 164 23.20 -9.71 0.70
CA ARG A 164 23.80 -8.47 0.21
C ARG A 164 23.10 -7.29 0.86
N PHE A 165 23.89 -6.33 1.34
CA PHE A 165 23.37 -5.15 2.00
C PHE A 165 23.25 -3.97 1.03
N SER A 166 22.33 -3.06 1.34
CA SER A 166 22.20 -1.78 0.64
C SER A 166 23.51 -1.00 0.68
N THR A 167 23.90 -0.41 -0.45
CA THR A 167 25.14 0.36 -0.56
C THR A 167 24.96 1.81 -0.09
N PRO A 168 26.04 2.53 0.25
CA PRO A 168 25.96 3.97 0.54
C PRO A 168 25.33 4.78 -0.60
N GLU A 169 25.54 4.35 -1.84
CA GLU A 169 24.96 4.98 -3.02
C GLU A 169 23.43 4.81 -3.07
N ASP A 170 22.91 3.65 -2.64
CA ASP A 170 21.46 3.41 -2.54
C ASP A 170 20.80 4.36 -1.56
N ILE A 171 21.45 4.61 -0.42
CA ILE A 171 20.99 5.53 0.62
C ILE A 171 21.03 6.97 0.10
N ARG A 172 22.14 7.35 -0.53
CA ARG A 172 22.30 8.69 -1.12
C ARG A 172 21.20 8.97 -2.14
N LEU A 173 20.96 8.04 -3.05
CA LEU A 173 19.90 8.15 -4.05
C LEU A 173 18.52 8.21 -3.41
N LEU A 174 18.25 7.37 -2.40
CA LEU A 174 16.98 7.40 -1.67
C LEU A 174 16.72 8.77 -1.03
N LYS A 175 17.72 9.34 -0.37
CA LYS A 175 17.62 10.69 0.22
C LYS A 175 17.29 11.75 -0.83
N HIS A 176 17.92 11.69 -2.00
CA HIS A 176 17.64 12.62 -3.10
C HIS A 176 16.21 12.48 -3.63
N VAL A 177 15.74 11.24 -3.83
CA VAL A 177 14.37 10.99 -4.29
C VAL A 177 13.34 11.45 -3.27
N LEU A 178 13.59 11.18 -1.98
CA LEU A 178 12.74 11.67 -0.89
C LEU A 178 12.67 13.20 -0.89
N ALA A 179 13.82 13.89 -0.95
CA ALA A 179 13.86 15.34 -1.02
C ALA A 179 13.10 15.90 -2.23
N ALA A 180 13.25 15.30 -3.41
CA ALA A 180 12.50 15.68 -4.60
C ALA A 180 10.98 15.49 -4.42
N ASN A 181 10.55 14.36 -3.85
CA ASN A 181 9.14 14.11 -3.54
C ASN A 181 8.58 15.10 -2.52
N ALA A 182 9.37 15.53 -1.52
CA ALA A 182 8.94 16.55 -0.57
C ALA A 182 8.74 17.91 -1.23
N ILE A 183 9.66 18.31 -2.12
CA ILE A 183 9.51 19.55 -2.89
C ILE A 183 8.27 19.47 -3.78
N ASP A 184 8.06 18.37 -4.49
CA ASP A 184 6.87 18.15 -5.31
C ASP A 184 5.59 18.24 -4.46
N ALA A 185 5.52 17.55 -3.32
CA ALA A 185 4.37 17.59 -2.42
C ALA A 185 4.10 18.97 -1.79
N LEU A 186 5.14 19.79 -1.56
CA LEU A 186 5.00 21.15 -1.02
C LEU A 186 4.61 22.18 -2.09
N THR A 187 4.93 21.92 -3.36
CA THR A 187 4.73 22.87 -4.46
C THR A 187 3.57 22.51 -5.38
N SER A 188 3.03 21.28 -5.26
CA SER A 188 1.94 20.77 -6.09
C SER A 188 0.92 20.00 -5.26
N ASP A 189 -0.31 20.50 -5.21
CA ASP A 189 -1.46 19.77 -4.63
C ASP A 189 -1.68 18.42 -5.33
N GLY A 190 -1.32 18.34 -6.62
CA GLY A 190 -1.44 17.15 -7.46
C GLY A 190 -0.26 16.18 -7.38
N SER A 191 0.72 16.41 -6.49
CA SER A 191 1.94 15.60 -6.36
C SER A 191 1.67 14.10 -6.39
N THR A 192 2.50 13.26 -6.99
CA THR A 192 2.34 11.80 -6.92
C THR A 192 3.05 11.15 -5.73
N SER A 193 3.59 11.96 -4.81
CA SER A 193 4.34 11.47 -3.65
C SER A 193 3.50 10.51 -2.78
N PRO A 194 4.05 9.34 -2.39
CA PRO A 194 3.38 8.39 -1.49
C PRO A 194 3.20 8.91 -0.06
N MET A 195 3.94 9.96 0.31
CA MET A 195 4.13 10.39 1.70
C MET A 195 4.01 11.91 1.81
N SER A 196 3.60 12.39 2.99
CA SER A 196 3.59 13.82 3.28
C SER A 196 5.01 14.36 3.48
N PRO A 197 5.23 15.67 3.33
CA PRO A 197 6.53 16.31 3.59
C PRO A 197 7.07 16.00 4.99
N GLU A 198 6.21 15.94 6.01
CA GLU A 198 6.58 15.66 7.40
C GLU A 198 7.04 14.20 7.58
N GLN A 199 6.35 13.26 6.93
CA GLN A 199 6.77 11.85 6.90
C GLN A 199 8.13 11.71 6.21
N ILE A 200 8.32 12.40 5.09
CA ILE A 200 9.59 12.39 4.36
C ILE A 200 10.72 12.95 5.23
N GLN A 201 10.51 14.08 5.91
CA GLN A 201 11.50 14.66 6.81
C GLN A 201 11.88 13.69 7.93
N THR A 202 10.89 12.99 8.48
CA THR A 202 11.12 11.95 9.50
C THR A 202 11.98 10.81 8.96
N HIS A 203 11.69 10.33 7.75
CA HIS A 203 12.49 9.29 7.10
C HIS A 203 13.91 9.76 6.81
N LEU A 204 14.11 10.99 6.31
CA LEU A 204 15.44 11.54 6.07
C LEU A 204 16.29 11.56 7.35
N ALA A 205 15.70 12.02 8.47
CA ALA A 205 16.38 12.04 9.77
C ALA A 205 16.73 10.63 10.29
N MET A 206 15.94 9.61 9.95
CA MET A 206 16.28 8.22 10.27
C MET A 206 17.43 7.70 9.39
N LEU A 207 17.40 8.00 8.08
CA LEU A 207 18.45 7.61 7.13
C LEU A 207 19.80 8.28 7.41
N ASP A 208 19.84 9.41 8.13
CA ASP A 208 21.09 10.06 8.57
C ASP A 208 21.81 9.31 9.68
N LYS A 209 21.12 8.39 10.37
CA LYS A 209 21.70 7.56 11.45
C LYS A 209 22.29 6.25 10.95
N PHE A 210 22.08 5.92 9.68
CA PHE A 210 22.52 4.66 9.09
C PHE A 210 24.03 4.65 8.85
N SER A 211 24.64 3.48 9.05
CA SER A 211 26.07 3.29 8.90
C SER A 211 26.44 3.13 7.43
N THR A 212 27.72 3.31 7.11
CA THR A 212 28.26 3.03 5.78
C THR A 212 28.44 1.54 5.50
N GLU A 213 28.51 0.70 6.54
CA GLU A 213 28.83 -0.73 6.40
C GLU A 213 27.59 -1.59 6.15
N GLY A 214 26.39 -1.09 6.45
CA GLY A 214 25.12 -1.74 6.15
C GLY A 214 24.90 -3.01 6.98
N ASP A 215 23.65 -3.23 7.38
CA ASP A 215 23.23 -4.48 8.00
C ASP A 215 21.85 -4.90 7.47
N VAL A 216 21.35 -6.00 8.02
CA VAL A 216 20.04 -6.58 7.69
C VAL A 216 18.91 -5.59 7.96
N TYR A 217 18.92 -4.89 9.10
CA TYR A 217 17.87 -3.97 9.52
C TYR A 217 17.86 -2.70 8.67
N GLN A 218 19.05 -2.17 8.38
CA GLN A 218 19.27 -1.03 7.49
C GLN A 218 18.79 -1.34 6.08
N THR A 219 19.20 -2.50 5.53
CA THR A 219 18.80 -2.93 4.18
C THR A 219 17.30 -3.09 4.08
N TYR A 220 16.68 -3.75 5.04
CA TYR A 220 15.22 -3.88 5.15
C TYR A 220 14.53 -2.52 5.21
N ALA A 221 14.98 -1.60 6.08
CA ALA A 221 14.37 -0.29 6.21
C ALA A 221 14.47 0.54 4.92
N ILE A 222 15.63 0.51 4.25
CA ILE A 222 15.84 1.16 2.96
C ILE A 222 14.94 0.55 1.88
N ALA A 223 14.86 -0.77 1.82
CA ALA A 223 14.04 -1.49 0.86
C ALA A 223 12.55 -1.17 1.04
N ARG A 224 12.06 -1.11 2.28
CA ARG A 224 10.67 -0.69 2.56
C ARG A 224 10.34 0.70 2.03
N ILE A 225 11.21 1.67 2.25
CA ILE A 225 10.95 3.04 1.77
C ILE A 225 11.02 3.08 0.24
N TRP A 226 11.98 2.38 -0.38
CA TRP A 226 12.03 2.25 -1.83
C TRP A 226 10.77 1.61 -2.41
N ASN A 227 10.26 0.54 -1.80
CA ASN A 227 9.04 -0.13 -2.25
C ASN A 227 7.82 0.79 -2.19
N LEU A 228 7.68 1.64 -1.17
CA LEU A 228 6.63 2.65 -1.13
C LEU A 228 6.72 3.63 -2.31
N ILE A 229 7.92 4.12 -2.62
CA ILE A 229 8.15 5.04 -3.75
C ILE A 229 7.90 4.34 -5.09
N LEU A 230 8.38 3.11 -5.24
CA LEU A 230 8.32 2.36 -6.48
C LEU A 230 6.92 1.85 -6.79
N GLN A 231 6.13 1.46 -5.79
CA GLN A 231 4.70 1.18 -5.94
C GLN A 231 3.97 2.39 -6.55
N CYS A 232 4.19 3.59 -6.01
CA CYS A 232 3.61 4.82 -6.58
C CYS A 232 4.12 5.11 -7.99
N ARG A 233 5.40 4.87 -8.29
CA ARG A 233 5.95 5.04 -9.64
C ARG A 233 5.35 4.06 -10.65
N VAL A 234 5.15 2.79 -10.26
CA VAL A 234 4.52 1.78 -11.11
C VAL A 234 3.07 2.14 -11.40
N ILE A 235 2.30 2.48 -10.36
CA ILE A 235 0.88 2.89 -10.50
C ILE A 235 0.74 4.12 -11.39
N ASN A 236 1.66 5.08 -11.30
CA ASN A 236 1.64 6.31 -12.10
C ASN A 236 2.42 6.20 -13.43
N ASN A 237 2.78 5.00 -13.89
CA ASN A 237 3.50 4.77 -15.16
C ASN A 237 4.77 5.62 -15.32
N TYR A 238 5.49 5.84 -14.22
CA TYR A 238 6.67 6.70 -14.17
C TYR A 238 7.73 6.30 -15.20
N GLY A 239 8.28 7.31 -15.90
CA GLY A 239 9.33 7.11 -16.90
C GLY A 239 8.80 6.59 -18.25
N THR A 240 7.49 6.57 -18.47
CA THR A 240 6.88 6.19 -19.76
C THR A 240 6.13 7.38 -20.39
N PRO A 241 5.79 7.32 -21.69
CA PRO A 241 4.92 8.33 -22.33
C PRO A 241 3.52 8.43 -21.72
N LYS A 242 3.08 7.45 -20.93
CA LYS A 242 1.78 7.41 -20.24
C LYS A 242 1.88 7.82 -18.76
N ALA A 243 2.99 8.44 -18.35
CA ALA A 243 3.20 8.84 -16.97
C ALA A 243 2.11 9.80 -16.48
N ARG A 244 1.56 9.52 -15.30
CA ARG A 244 0.67 10.44 -14.59
C ARG A 244 1.53 11.41 -13.79
N LEU A 245 1.46 12.69 -14.14
CA LEU A 245 2.22 13.76 -13.48
C LEU A 245 1.40 14.47 -12.37
N ASP A 246 0.08 14.30 -12.39
CA ASP A 246 -0.84 14.86 -11.40
C ASP A 246 -1.83 13.78 -10.95
N ARG A 247 -1.92 13.52 -9.65
CA ARG A 247 -2.79 12.50 -9.06
C ARG A 247 -4.27 12.71 -9.37
N PHE A 248 -4.71 13.95 -9.62
CA PHE A 248 -6.10 14.30 -9.89
C PHE A 248 -6.47 14.22 -11.37
N ILE A 249 -5.49 14.10 -12.28
CA ILE A 249 -5.77 13.88 -13.69
C ILE A 249 -6.19 12.42 -13.87
N SER A 250 -7.49 12.23 -14.13
CA SER A 250 -8.06 10.93 -14.41
C SER A 250 -7.55 10.42 -15.77
N ILE A 251 -6.93 9.24 -15.80
CA ILE A 251 -6.60 8.49 -17.02
C ILE A 251 -7.89 7.86 -17.59
N THR A 252 -8.93 7.69 -16.77
CA THR A 252 -10.24 7.14 -17.15
C THR A 252 -11.37 8.15 -16.97
N ASN A 253 -12.47 8.01 -17.72
CA ASN A 253 -13.62 8.92 -17.61
C ASN A 253 -14.43 8.64 -16.31
N ASN A 254 -14.08 9.23 -15.15
CA ASN A 254 -14.91 9.12 -13.93
C ASN A 254 -14.56 10.14 -12.81
N PRO A 255 -15.53 10.73 -12.09
CA PRO A 255 -16.65 11.51 -12.60
C PRO A 255 -16.67 12.96 -12.03
N PRO A 256 -16.99 13.99 -12.83
CA PRO A 256 -17.32 15.33 -12.31
C PRO A 256 -18.82 15.66 -12.20
N ALA A 257 -19.76 14.79 -12.62
CA ALA A 257 -21.19 15.12 -12.61
C ALA A 257 -22.06 14.01 -12.02
N PHE A 258 -23.08 14.39 -11.24
CA PHE A 258 -24.16 13.48 -10.86
C PHE A 258 -25.00 13.10 -12.08
N THR A 259 -25.42 11.84 -12.15
CA THR A 259 -26.24 11.33 -13.27
C THR A 259 -27.47 10.59 -12.77
N GLY A 260 -28.53 10.56 -13.59
CA GLY A 260 -29.76 9.82 -13.29
C GLY A 260 -30.41 10.25 -11.97
N GLY A 261 -30.86 9.27 -11.17
CA GLY A 261 -31.52 9.51 -9.88
C GLY A 261 -30.64 10.22 -8.85
N TYR A 262 -29.32 10.09 -8.93
CA TYR A 262 -28.40 10.80 -8.03
C TYR A 262 -28.37 12.31 -8.31
N ALA A 263 -28.61 12.76 -9.54
CA ALA A 263 -28.73 14.19 -9.85
C ALA A 263 -29.98 14.80 -9.19
N LEU A 264 -31.10 14.06 -9.21
CA LEU A 264 -32.33 14.45 -8.52
C LEU A 264 -32.12 14.50 -7.00
N LEU A 265 -31.52 13.47 -6.41
CA LEU A 265 -31.20 13.44 -4.98
C LEU A 265 -30.24 14.57 -4.59
N ALA A 266 -29.20 14.83 -5.39
CA ALA A 266 -28.28 15.95 -5.15
C ALA A 266 -29.01 17.29 -5.14
N THR A 267 -29.96 17.50 -6.06
CA THR A 267 -30.80 18.70 -6.12
C THR A 267 -31.69 18.82 -4.88
N LEU A 268 -32.36 17.75 -4.47
CA LEU A 268 -33.17 17.71 -3.24
C LEU A 268 -32.35 17.94 -1.97
N MET A 269 -31.06 17.58 -2.00
CA MET A 269 -30.11 17.81 -0.91
C MET A 269 -29.44 19.19 -0.98
N LEU A 270 -30.06 20.15 -1.67
CA LEU A 270 -29.59 21.52 -1.84
C LEU A 270 -28.17 21.59 -2.44
N ASN A 271 -27.85 20.62 -3.31
CA ASN A 271 -26.54 20.44 -3.95
C ASN A 271 -25.35 20.26 -2.99
N THR A 272 -25.59 20.02 -1.69
CA THR A 272 -24.58 19.66 -0.70
C THR A 272 -23.70 18.47 -1.13
N PRO A 273 -24.23 17.42 -1.80
CA PRO A 273 -23.43 16.28 -2.23
C PRO A 273 -22.31 16.60 -3.23
N SER A 274 -22.36 17.74 -3.93
CA SER A 274 -21.34 18.12 -4.92
C SER A 274 -19.95 18.28 -4.30
N ALA A 275 -19.85 18.92 -3.14
CA ALA A 275 -18.60 19.08 -2.40
C ALA A 275 -18.06 17.72 -1.92
N HIS A 276 -18.95 16.84 -1.46
CA HIS A 276 -18.60 15.48 -1.06
C HIS A 276 -18.14 14.63 -2.24
N LEU A 277 -18.74 14.80 -3.43
CA LEU A 277 -18.34 14.11 -4.65
C LEU A 277 -16.92 14.52 -5.05
N GLY A 278 -16.63 15.81 -5.08
CA GLY A 278 -15.28 16.29 -5.37
C GLY A 278 -14.23 15.77 -4.38
N ARG A 279 -14.58 15.61 -3.09
CA ARG A 279 -13.69 14.98 -2.10
C ARG A 279 -13.50 13.49 -2.32
N CYS A 280 -14.58 12.75 -2.62
CA CYS A 280 -14.50 11.32 -2.93
C CYS A 280 -13.62 11.08 -4.17
N SER A 281 -13.84 11.85 -5.25
CA SER A 281 -13.07 11.72 -6.49
C SER A 281 -11.58 12.05 -6.28
N ARG A 282 -11.25 13.00 -5.40
CA ARG A 282 -9.85 13.30 -5.05
C ARG A 282 -9.19 12.21 -4.20
N ALA A 283 -9.91 11.67 -3.23
CA ALA A 283 -9.39 10.61 -2.35
C ALA A 283 -9.21 9.25 -3.05
N TRP A 284 -9.90 9.05 -4.18
CA TRP A 284 -9.98 7.79 -4.91
C TRP A 284 -9.86 7.99 -6.43
N ALA A 285 -8.95 8.86 -6.87
CA ALA A 285 -8.78 9.18 -8.28
C ALA A 285 -8.30 7.95 -9.07
N ASP A 286 -9.02 7.59 -10.14
CA ASP A 286 -8.80 6.38 -10.95
C ASP A 286 -8.62 5.09 -10.12
N ARG A 287 -9.37 4.96 -9.01
CA ARG A 287 -9.28 3.80 -8.09
C ARG A 287 -7.92 3.63 -7.43
N ILE A 288 -7.17 4.71 -7.30
CA ILE A 288 -5.89 4.75 -6.58
C ILE A 288 -6.12 5.56 -5.32
N ALA A 289 -5.88 4.93 -4.17
CA ALA A 289 -5.86 5.63 -2.88
C ALA A 289 -4.45 6.04 -2.50
N TYR A 290 -4.39 7.20 -1.85
CA TYR A 290 -3.23 7.67 -1.12
C TYR A 290 -3.59 7.75 0.35
N SER A 291 -2.70 7.27 1.23
CA SER A 291 -2.94 7.27 2.68
C SER A 291 -3.21 8.68 3.22
N GLU A 292 -2.53 9.70 2.69
CA GLU A 292 -2.73 11.08 3.13
C GLU A 292 -4.09 11.64 2.69
N GLU A 293 -4.49 11.44 1.44
CA GLU A 293 -5.82 11.87 0.97
C GLU A 293 -6.94 11.14 1.72
N TRP A 294 -6.73 9.88 2.06
CA TRP A 294 -7.66 9.11 2.87
C TRP A 294 -7.80 9.68 4.28
N ARG A 295 -6.68 9.99 4.95
CA ARG A 295 -6.70 10.65 6.26
C ARG A 295 -7.39 12.00 6.20
N ARG A 296 -7.08 12.81 5.18
CA ARG A 296 -7.69 14.13 4.95
C ARG A 296 -9.19 14.04 4.71
N PHE A 297 -9.61 13.09 3.88
CA PHE A 297 -11.02 12.79 3.62
C PHE A 297 -11.77 12.45 4.92
N LYS A 298 -11.26 11.50 5.71
CA LYS A 298 -11.84 11.12 7.01
C LYS A 298 -11.93 12.31 7.96
N ALA A 299 -10.81 13.00 8.19
CA ALA A 299 -10.73 14.10 9.14
C ALA A 299 -11.72 15.21 8.80
N THR A 300 -11.83 15.57 7.52
CA THR A 300 -12.76 16.61 7.08
C THR A 300 -14.23 16.20 7.28
N ASN A 301 -14.58 14.97 6.90
CA ASN A 301 -15.95 14.47 7.09
C ASN A 301 -16.31 14.32 8.58
N GLU A 302 -15.40 13.80 9.40
CA GLU A 302 -15.59 13.68 10.85
C GLU A 302 -15.80 15.04 11.53
N GLN A 303 -15.03 16.06 11.14
CA GLN A 303 -15.20 17.42 11.62
C GLN A 303 -16.57 17.97 11.24
N GLU A 304 -16.99 17.80 9.99
CA GLU A 304 -18.30 18.24 9.51
C GLU A 304 -19.45 17.54 10.23
N TRP A 305 -19.40 16.21 10.35
CA TRP A 305 -20.43 15.46 11.07
C TRP A 305 -20.51 15.87 12.53
N LYS A 306 -19.36 16.19 13.16
CA LYS A 306 -19.32 16.73 14.52
C LYS A 306 -20.02 18.09 14.63
N GLN A 307 -19.80 18.99 13.68
CA GLN A 307 -20.50 20.28 13.62
C GLN A 307 -22.01 20.09 13.39
N VAL A 308 -22.39 19.17 12.49
CA VAL A 308 -23.80 18.84 12.23
C VAL A 308 -24.48 18.31 13.49
N MET A 309 -23.84 17.43 14.26
CA MET A 309 -24.40 16.94 15.53
C MET A 309 -24.68 18.08 16.50
N TYR A 310 -23.76 19.05 16.66
CA TYR A 310 -23.98 20.20 17.53
C TYR A 310 -25.16 21.06 17.08
N LEU A 311 -25.24 21.40 15.79
CA LEU A 311 -26.33 22.19 15.24
C LEU A 311 -27.67 21.44 15.29
N ALA A 312 -27.66 20.12 15.07
CA ALA A 312 -28.84 19.28 15.20
C ALA A 312 -29.36 19.27 16.64
N CYS A 313 -28.49 19.22 17.66
CA CYS A 313 -28.92 19.36 19.06
C CYS A 313 -29.59 20.71 19.34
N VAL A 314 -29.03 21.81 18.82
CA VAL A 314 -29.65 23.14 18.92
C VAL A 314 -31.02 23.15 18.25
N LEU A 315 -31.13 22.57 17.06
CA LEU A 315 -32.38 22.49 16.30
C LEU A 315 -33.44 21.62 17.02
N VAL A 316 -33.04 20.51 17.64
CA VAL A 316 -33.92 19.68 18.48
C VAL A 316 -34.48 20.51 19.64
N ILE A 317 -33.62 21.23 20.37
CA ILE A 317 -34.06 22.08 21.49
C ILE A 317 -35.01 23.16 21.00
N ALA A 318 -34.69 23.86 19.91
CA ALA A 318 -35.53 24.88 19.32
C ALA A 318 -36.90 24.32 18.90
N SER A 319 -36.93 23.16 18.27
CA SER A 319 -38.16 22.48 17.84
C SER A 319 -39.05 22.14 19.03
N LEU A 320 -38.47 21.61 20.11
CA LEU A 320 -39.23 21.30 21.34
C LEU A 320 -39.79 22.54 22.05
N LEU A 321 -39.10 23.68 21.95
CA LEU A 321 -39.61 24.95 22.51
C LEU A 321 -40.77 25.51 21.69
N VAL A 322 -40.68 25.45 20.36
CA VAL A 322 -41.76 25.88 19.45
C VAL A 322 -42.99 24.98 19.58
N ASP A 323 -42.80 23.67 19.72
CA ASP A 323 -43.89 22.71 19.86
C ASP A 323 -44.77 23.01 21.09
N LYS A 324 -44.16 23.45 22.20
CA LYS A 324 -44.86 23.87 23.42
C LYS A 324 -45.75 25.11 23.23
N GLN A 325 -45.48 25.94 22.23
CA GLN A 325 -46.20 27.20 21.99
C GLN A 325 -47.21 27.11 20.83
N SER A 326 -47.14 26.06 20.01
CA SER A 326 -47.90 25.98 18.76
C SER A 326 -49.32 25.39 18.94
N SER A 327 -50.30 25.95 18.21
CA SER A 327 -51.66 25.41 18.10
C SER A 327 -51.73 24.25 17.09
N PHE A 328 -52.79 23.43 17.16
CA PHE A 328 -52.96 22.14 16.45
C PHE A 328 -52.62 22.15 14.93
N ILE A 329 -52.78 23.28 14.23
CA ILE A 329 -52.55 23.41 12.78
C ILE A 329 -51.05 23.47 12.43
N PHE A 330 -50.17 23.90 13.35
CA PHE A 330 -48.71 24.00 13.12
C PHE A 330 -47.91 22.83 13.72
N GLY A 331 -48.58 21.80 14.24
CA GLY A 331 -47.93 20.64 14.84
C GLY A 331 -47.22 19.73 13.84
N ILE A 332 -47.60 19.73 12.56
CA ILE A 332 -46.98 18.85 11.54
C ILE A 332 -45.57 19.33 11.17
N PRO A 333 -45.34 20.61 10.77
CA PRO A 333 -43.99 21.12 10.47
C PRO A 333 -43.03 21.09 11.68
N SER A 334 -43.54 21.33 12.89
CA SER A 334 -42.77 21.23 14.13
C SER A 334 -42.24 19.80 14.36
N LYS A 335 -43.10 18.79 14.24
CA LYS A 335 -42.74 17.37 14.41
C LYS A 335 -41.81 16.87 13.31
N THR A 336 -41.98 17.31 12.07
CA THR A 336 -41.06 16.94 10.97
C THR A 336 -39.68 17.60 11.14
N THR A 337 -39.62 18.83 11.66
CA THR A 337 -38.35 19.46 12.05
C THR A 337 -37.62 18.65 13.11
N LEU A 338 -38.32 18.24 14.18
CA LEU A 338 -37.73 17.40 15.23
C LEU A 338 -37.19 16.08 14.66
N LEU A 339 -37.99 15.39 13.83
CA LEU A 339 -37.59 14.12 13.22
C LEU A 339 -36.37 14.27 12.29
N THR A 340 -36.34 15.31 11.45
CA THR A 340 -35.21 15.58 10.55
C THR A 340 -33.93 15.92 11.31
N ALA A 341 -34.03 16.68 12.41
CA ALA A 341 -32.90 16.98 13.28
C ALA A 341 -32.36 15.73 13.99
N LEU A 342 -33.23 14.88 14.53
CA LEU A 342 -32.84 13.60 15.16
C LEU A 342 -32.21 12.64 14.15
N ALA A 343 -32.79 12.52 12.95
CA ALA A 343 -32.24 11.70 11.87
C ALA A 343 -30.86 12.22 11.42
N SER A 344 -30.71 13.54 11.26
CA SER A 344 -29.43 14.18 10.93
C SER A 344 -28.36 13.84 11.98
N ALA A 345 -28.66 14.00 13.28
CA ALA A 345 -27.75 13.67 14.36
C ALA A 345 -27.39 12.17 14.39
N ALA A 346 -28.38 11.28 14.20
CA ALA A 346 -28.18 9.84 14.22
C ALA A 346 -27.28 9.37 13.06
N ILE A 347 -27.50 9.88 11.84
CA ILE A 347 -26.68 9.55 10.67
C ILE A 347 -25.27 10.12 10.84
N ALA A 348 -25.12 11.38 11.29
CA ALA A 348 -23.81 11.97 11.56
C ALA A 348 -23.01 11.16 12.60
N TYR A 349 -23.68 10.71 13.67
CA TYR A 349 -23.08 9.85 14.68
C TYR A 349 -22.64 8.51 14.10
N TYR A 350 -23.52 7.84 13.34
CA TYR A 350 -23.22 6.56 12.71
C TYR A 350 -22.00 6.66 11.79
N LEU A 351 -21.96 7.66 10.91
CA LEU A 351 -20.85 7.87 9.98
C LEU A 351 -19.54 8.22 10.71
N SER A 352 -19.61 9.04 11.76
CA SER A 352 -18.44 9.34 12.60
C SER A 352 -17.91 8.11 13.31
N ASN A 353 -18.80 7.26 13.84
CA ASN A 353 -18.42 6.01 14.49
C ASN A 353 -17.83 5.01 13.48
N GLU A 354 -18.43 4.87 12.30
CA GLU A 354 -17.90 4.05 11.22
C GLU A 354 -16.50 4.51 10.81
N SER A 355 -16.31 5.82 10.56
CA SER A 355 -15.02 6.38 10.15
C SER A 355 -13.90 6.12 11.17
N LYS A 356 -14.19 6.23 12.47
CA LYS A 356 -13.22 5.90 13.53
C LYS A 356 -12.78 4.44 13.53
N ASN A 357 -13.65 3.54 13.09
CA ASN A 357 -13.37 2.10 12.99
C ASN A 357 -12.66 1.70 11.70
N LEU A 358 -12.50 2.62 10.75
CA LEU A 358 -11.70 2.40 9.54
C LEU A 358 -10.22 2.66 9.82
N GLY A 359 -9.33 1.87 9.22
CA GLY A 359 -7.90 2.15 9.24
C GLY A 359 -7.51 3.44 8.50
N ASN A 360 -6.23 3.78 8.52
CA ASN A 360 -5.69 5.05 8.03
C ASN A 360 -4.76 4.91 6.82
N HIS A 361 -4.73 3.74 6.18
CA HIS A 361 -3.81 3.45 5.07
C HIS A 361 -4.54 3.43 3.73
N ALA A 362 -3.79 3.56 2.64
CA ALA A 362 -4.31 3.47 1.28
C ALA A 362 -5.13 2.18 1.05
N THR A 363 -4.71 1.05 1.62
CA THR A 363 -5.45 -0.23 1.54
C THR A 363 -6.84 -0.13 2.16
N ASP A 364 -6.99 0.52 3.31
CA ASP A 364 -8.27 0.74 3.99
C ASP A 364 -9.20 1.60 3.13
N SER A 365 -8.64 2.65 2.54
CA SER A 365 -9.34 3.50 1.57
C SER A 365 -9.81 2.68 0.37
N SER A 366 -8.93 1.84 -0.18
CA SER A 366 -9.26 0.95 -1.29
C SER A 366 -10.38 0.00 -1.00
N MET A 367 -10.37 -0.62 0.16
CA MET A 367 -11.47 -1.47 0.60
C MET A 367 -12.75 -0.66 0.81
N TYR A 368 -12.66 0.53 1.39
CA TYR A 368 -13.81 1.39 1.65
C TYR A 368 -14.53 1.81 0.37
N PHE A 369 -13.77 2.35 -0.61
CA PHE A 369 -14.30 2.83 -1.88
C PHE A 369 -14.73 1.68 -2.78
N SER A 370 -13.89 0.65 -2.96
CA SER A 370 -14.24 -0.47 -3.86
C SER A 370 -15.49 -1.23 -3.41
N LYS A 371 -15.73 -1.33 -2.09
CA LYS A 371 -16.94 -1.95 -1.54
C LYS A 371 -18.22 -1.13 -1.78
N ARG A 372 -18.09 0.19 -1.97
CA ARG A 372 -19.22 1.14 -2.05
C ARG A 372 -19.37 1.79 -3.43
N GLU A 373 -18.40 1.61 -4.31
CA GLU A 373 -18.43 2.05 -5.70
C GLU A 373 -19.53 1.30 -6.45
N GLU A 374 -20.26 2.02 -7.30
CA GLU A 374 -21.19 1.42 -8.25
C GLU A 374 -20.61 1.50 -9.66
N ASN A 375 -20.67 0.42 -10.43
CA ASN A 375 -20.01 0.34 -11.75
C ASN A 375 -20.35 1.51 -12.70
N LEU A 376 -21.59 2.01 -12.65
CA LEU A 376 -22.08 3.08 -13.53
C LEU A 376 -22.00 4.48 -12.89
N PHE A 377 -22.07 4.57 -11.56
CA PHE A 377 -22.19 5.84 -10.84
C PHE A 377 -20.94 6.18 -10.02
N GLY A 378 -19.94 5.32 -10.04
CA GLY A 378 -18.67 5.50 -9.32
C GLY A 378 -18.92 5.74 -7.83
N VAL A 379 -18.40 6.87 -7.35
CA VAL A 379 -18.44 7.29 -5.95
C VAL A 379 -19.62 8.21 -5.60
N GLN A 380 -20.59 8.40 -6.50
CA GLN A 380 -21.75 9.30 -6.28
C GLN A 380 -22.57 8.91 -5.05
N LYS A 381 -22.79 7.62 -4.81
CA LYS A 381 -23.49 7.13 -3.62
C LYS A 381 -22.81 7.52 -2.32
N ILE A 382 -21.48 7.40 -2.28
CA ILE A 382 -20.67 7.75 -1.12
C ILE A 382 -20.83 9.25 -0.83
N ALA A 383 -20.81 10.08 -1.88
CA ALA A 383 -21.04 11.51 -1.75
C ALA A 383 -22.42 11.85 -1.16
N ILE A 384 -23.47 11.18 -1.63
CA ILE A 384 -24.84 11.33 -1.13
C ILE A 384 -24.93 10.91 0.34
N THR A 385 -24.38 9.75 0.70
CA THR A 385 -24.39 9.24 2.08
C THR A 385 -23.68 10.21 3.03
N ASN A 386 -22.51 10.71 2.65
CA ASN A 386 -21.74 11.62 3.50
C ASN A 386 -22.38 13.01 3.64
N ALA A 387 -23.14 13.45 2.64
CA ALA A 387 -23.89 14.70 2.65
C ALA A 387 -25.25 14.63 3.36
N ALA A 388 -25.78 13.42 3.60
CA ALA A 388 -27.12 13.22 4.16
C ALA A 388 -27.37 13.95 5.49
N PRO A 389 -26.46 13.94 6.47
CA PRO A 389 -26.66 14.67 7.72
C PRO A 389 -26.83 16.18 7.50
N GLN A 390 -26.01 16.79 6.64
CA GLN A 390 -26.04 18.22 6.36
C GLN A 390 -27.33 18.62 5.64
N ALA A 391 -27.75 17.84 4.64
CA ALA A 391 -28.99 18.09 3.91
C ALA A 391 -30.22 18.02 4.81
N LEU A 392 -30.30 17.00 5.67
CA LEU A 392 -31.40 16.86 6.64
C LEU A 392 -31.42 18.02 7.64
N LEU A 393 -30.25 18.46 8.11
CA LEU A 393 -30.14 19.61 9.01
C LEU A 393 -30.64 20.89 8.34
N ALA A 394 -30.24 21.14 7.08
CA ALA A 394 -30.68 22.31 6.33
C ALA A 394 -32.20 22.32 6.09
N TRP A 395 -32.78 21.18 5.71
CA TRP A 395 -34.23 21.04 5.63
C TRP A 395 -34.92 21.27 6.96
N GLY A 396 -34.35 20.78 8.06
CA GLY A 396 -34.86 21.05 9.39
C GLY A 396 -34.90 22.54 9.72
N PHE A 397 -33.84 23.31 9.42
CA PHE A 397 -33.87 24.77 9.59
C PHE A 397 -34.95 25.45 8.73
N ILE A 398 -35.11 25.04 7.47
CA ILE A 398 -36.14 25.57 6.58
C ILE A 398 -37.55 25.31 7.16
N LEU A 399 -37.82 24.08 7.60
CA LEU A 399 -39.10 23.70 8.21
C LEU A 399 -39.36 24.45 9.52
N LEU A 400 -38.33 24.67 10.34
CA LEU A 400 -38.46 25.48 11.55
C LEU A 400 -38.85 26.91 11.22
N LEU A 401 -38.21 27.53 10.21
CA LEU A 401 -38.53 28.89 9.79
C LEU A 401 -39.97 29.00 9.27
N ILE A 402 -40.42 28.03 8.47
CA ILE A 402 -41.81 27.96 8.01
C ILE A 402 -42.77 27.89 9.21
N THR A 403 -42.43 27.08 10.23
CA THR A 403 -43.22 26.94 11.45
C THR A 403 -43.29 28.25 12.25
N ILE A 404 -42.17 28.98 12.37
CA ILE A 404 -42.09 30.22 13.16
C ILE A 404 -42.82 31.37 12.46
N PHE A 405 -42.65 31.51 11.14
CA PHE A 405 -43.21 32.62 10.36
C PHE A 405 -44.61 32.34 9.80
N ASN A 406 -45.16 31.15 10.04
CA ASN A 406 -46.46 30.71 9.50
C ASN A 406 -46.54 30.84 7.97
N LEU A 407 -45.45 30.50 7.27
CA LEU A 407 -45.33 30.55 5.80
C LEU A 407 -46.03 29.38 5.10
#